data_AF-A0A5C4M880-F1
#
_entry.id   AF-A0A5C4M880-F1
#
_cell.length_a   1.000
_cell.length_b   1.000
_cell.length_c   1.000
_cell.angle_alpha   90.00
_cell.angle_beta   90.00
_cell.angle_gamma   90.00
#
_symmetry.space_group_name_H-M   'P 1'
#
loop_
_entity.id
_entity.type
_entity.pdbx_description
1 polymer ?
#
loop_
_entity_poly.entity_id
_entity_poly.type
_entity_poly.pdbx_seq_one_letter_code
_entity_poly.pdbx_strand_id
1 'polypeptide(L)' 'MGGVSGRQRTAEVRNAAQLHTYRQVEALLAGTEFVAPGLGRAAHWQPPPSLCPDPDDEASQVLLGAVGRVPFA' A
#
# COMPACT_ATOMS: atom_id res chain seq x y z
N MET A 1 -34.47 26.59 27.16
CA MET A 1 -33.31 26.18 27.97
C MET A 1 -33.26 24.66 27.99
N GLY A 2 -32.13 24.05 27.64
CA GLY A 2 -31.93 22.60 27.69
C GLY A 2 -31.08 22.07 26.54
N GLY A 3 -29.83 22.56 26.44
CA GLY A 3 -28.88 22.09 25.41
C GLY A 3 -28.38 20.69 25.76
N VAL A 4 -28.68 19.72 24.91
CA VAL A 4 -28.05 18.40 24.96
C VAL A 4 -26.62 18.55 24.43
N SER A 5 -25.66 18.65 25.35
CA SER A 5 -24.24 18.67 25.06
C SER A 5 -23.79 17.28 24.60
N GLY A 6 -24.04 16.97 23.33
CA GLY A 6 -23.49 15.81 22.65
C GLY A 6 -22.03 16.05 22.31
N ARG A 7 -21.12 16.00 23.29
CA ARG A 7 -19.69 15.83 23.02
C ARG A 7 -19.47 14.38 22.56
N GLN A 8 -19.75 14.10 21.29
CA GLN A 8 -19.12 12.97 20.62
C GLN A 8 -17.62 13.27 20.57
N ARG A 9 -16.87 12.70 21.52
CA ARG A 9 -15.43 12.52 21.34
C ARG A 9 -15.29 11.60 20.14
N THR A 10 -14.88 12.16 19.00
CA THR A 10 -14.33 11.37 17.90
C THR A 10 -13.15 10.62 18.51
N ALA A 11 -13.33 9.33 18.79
CA ALA A 11 -12.20 8.48 19.14
C ALA A 11 -11.26 8.54 17.94
N GLU A 12 -10.07 9.12 18.13
CA GLU A 12 -9.01 9.04 17.14
C GLU A 12 -8.81 7.56 16.82
N VAL A 13 -9.16 7.15 15.59
CA VAL A 13 -8.79 5.83 15.09
C VAL A 13 -7.28 5.87 14.93
N ARG A 14 -6.56 5.51 16.00
CA ARG A 14 -5.12 5.26 15.95
C ARG A 14 -4.92 3.91 15.28
N ASN A 15 -5.11 3.88 13.96
CA ASN A 15 -4.61 2.76 13.17
C ASN A 15 -3.09 2.84 13.23
N ALA A 16 -2.47 1.96 14.01
CA ALA A 16 -1.03 1.76 13.99
C ALA A 16 -0.67 1.09 12.66
N ALA A 17 -0.66 1.88 11.58
CA ALA A 17 -0.20 1.42 10.29
C ALA A 17 1.32 1.22 10.36
N GLN A 18 1.78 0.00 10.09
CA GLN A 18 3.20 -0.29 9.95
C GLN A 18 3.61 0.00 8.51
N LEU A 19 4.44 1.01 8.33
CA LEU A 19 5.04 1.33 7.03
C LEU A 19 6.28 0.46 6.82
N HIS A 20 6.42 -0.05 5.59
CA HIS A 20 7.57 -0.86 5.19
C HIS A 20 8.38 -0.13 4.11
N THR A 21 9.70 -0.16 4.28
CA THR A 21 10.64 0.21 3.22
C THR A 21 10.67 -0.86 2.14
N TYR A 22 11.21 -0.50 0.97
CA TYR A 22 11.41 -1.44 -0.14
C TYR A 22 12.12 -2.73 0.31
N ARG A 23 13.22 -2.62 1.06
CA ARG A 23 13.99 -3.76 1.58
C ARG A 23 13.19 -4.65 2.53
N GLN A 24 12.31 -4.06 3.34
CA GLN A 24 11.46 -4.83 4.23
C GLN A 24 10.40 -5.62 3.44
N VAL A 25 9.85 -5.05 2.37
CA VAL A 25 8.92 -5.78 1.49
C VAL A 25 9.64 -6.90 0.74
N GLU A 26 10.86 -6.68 0.23
CA GLU A 26 11.67 -7.77 -0.36
C GLU A 26 11.90 -8.91 0.62
N ALA A 27 12.21 -8.59 1.88
CA ALA A 27 12.42 -9.60 2.91
C ALA A 27 11.14 -10.39 3.23
N LEU A 28 9.97 -9.73 3.22
CA LEU A 28 8.67 -10.41 3.43
C LEU A 28 8.35 -11.43 2.33
N LEU A 29 8.85 -11.20 1.12
CA LEU A 29 8.63 -12.07 -0.04
C LEU A 29 9.84 -12.97 -0.35
N ALA A 30 10.80 -13.07 0.57
CA ALA A 30 11.95 -13.94 0.42
C ALA A 30 11.50 -15.40 0.22
N GLY A 31 12.14 -16.09 -0.72
CA GLY A 31 11.77 -17.46 -1.11
C GLY A 31 10.67 -17.56 -2.17
N THR A 32 10.18 -16.42 -2.68
CA THR A 32 9.33 -16.39 -3.88
C THR A 32 10.13 -15.94 -5.11
N GLU A 33 9.70 -16.38 -6.28
CA GLU A 33 10.19 -15.88 -7.56
C GLU A 33 9.33 -14.72 -8.02
N PHE A 34 9.89 -13.52 -8.10
CA PHE A 34 9.14 -12.34 -8.53
C PHE A 34 8.67 -12.44 -9.98
N VAL A 35 7.38 -12.16 -10.18
CA VAL A 35 6.79 -11.94 -11.49
C VAL A 35 7.18 -10.54 -11.98
N ALA A 36 7.61 -10.42 -13.23
CA ALA A 36 7.95 -9.13 -13.83
C ALA A 36 6.77 -8.13 -13.73
N PRO A 37 7.02 -6.85 -13.37
CA PRO A 37 8.33 -6.17 -13.27
C PRO A 37 9.09 -6.38 -11.94
N GLY A 38 8.58 -7.18 -11.01
CA GLY A 38 9.13 -7.34 -9.67
C GLY A 38 8.44 -6.45 -8.65
N LEU A 39 9.19 -5.98 -7.65
CA LEU A 39 8.73 -5.02 -6.65
C LEU A 39 8.89 -3.59 -7.17
N GLY A 40 7.83 -2.80 -7.08
CA GLY A 40 7.84 -1.41 -7.52
C GLY A 40 6.63 -0.62 -7.01
N ARG A 41 6.41 0.57 -7.56
CA ARG A 41 5.18 1.34 -7.28
C ARG A 41 3.97 0.60 -7.80
N ALA A 42 2.93 0.48 -6.96
CA ALA A 42 1.73 -0.25 -7.31
C ALA A 42 1.05 0.30 -8.59
N ALA A 43 1.02 1.63 -8.75
CA ALA A 43 0.44 2.30 -9.92
C ALA A 43 1.15 1.97 -11.25
N HIS A 44 2.38 1.46 -11.21
CA HIS A 44 3.15 1.07 -12.39
C HIS A 44 3.19 -0.45 -12.60
N TRP A 45 2.52 -1.24 -11.74
CA TRP A 45 2.55 -2.68 -11.82
C TRP A 45 1.50 -3.20 -12.81
N GLN A 46 1.93 -3.44 -14.05
CA GLN A 46 1.06 -3.87 -15.18
C GLN A 46 -0.23 -3.02 -15.30
N PRO A 47 -0.11 -1.68 -15.43
CA PRO A 47 -1.27 -0.81 -15.48
C PRO A 47 -2.11 -1.06 -16.74
N PRO A 48 -3.43 -0.83 -16.70
CA PRO A 48 -4.23 -0.81 -17.92
C PRO A 48 -3.75 0.34 -18.83
N PRO A 49 -3.88 0.23 -20.17
CA PRO A 49 -3.30 1.19 -21.11
C PRO A 49 -3.74 2.65 -20.91
N SER A 50 -4.91 2.87 -20.33
CA SER A 50 -5.47 4.22 -20.08
C SER A 50 -5.02 4.84 -18.76
N LEU A 51 -4.34 4.09 -17.89
CA LEU A 51 -3.88 4.62 -16.62
C LEU A 51 -2.54 5.34 -16.80
N CYS A 52 -2.57 6.65 -16.61
CA CYS A 52 -1.39 7.47 -16.43
C CYS A 52 -1.42 7.97 -14.97
N PRO A 53 -0.53 7.47 -14.09
CA PRO A 53 -0.49 7.93 -12.71
C PRO A 53 -0.20 9.43 -12.67
N ASP A 54 -1.03 10.18 -11.95
CA ASP A 54 -0.77 11.59 -11.69
C ASP A 54 0.51 11.69 -10.83
N PRO A 55 1.54 12.45 -11.24
CA PRO A 55 2.72 12.64 -10.41
C PRO A 55 2.40 13.20 -9.02
N ASP A 56 1.31 13.96 -8.88
CA ASP A 56 0.86 14.57 -7.62
C ASP A 56 -0.06 13.64 -6.79
N ASP A 57 -0.40 12.44 -7.28
CA ASP A 57 -1.12 11.44 -6.50
C ASP A 57 -0.18 10.80 -5.45
N GLU A 58 -0.26 11.29 -4.23
CA GLU A 58 0.52 10.82 -3.08
C GLU A 58 0.40 9.30 -2.87
N ALA A 59 -0.75 8.69 -3.14
CA ALA A 59 -0.95 7.25 -2.96
C ALA A 59 -0.08 6.45 -3.93
N SER A 60 -0.02 6.88 -5.19
CA SER A 60 0.87 6.34 -6.22
C SER A 60 2.36 6.50 -5.86
N GLN A 61 2.69 7.47 -5.01
CA GLN A 61 4.05 7.74 -4.51
C GLN A 61 4.41 7.05 -3.19
N VAL A 62 3.52 6.29 -2.55
CA VAL A 62 3.85 5.61 -1.28
C VAL A 62 3.55 4.11 -1.29
N LEU A 63 2.65 3.65 -2.16
CA LEU A 63 2.27 2.24 -2.23
C LEU A 63 3.24 1.43 -3.12
N LEU A 64 3.72 0.33 -2.56
CA LEU A 64 4.51 -0.68 -3.28
C LEU A 64 3.63 -1.90 -3.62
N GLY A 65 3.91 -2.52 -4.76
CA GLY A 65 3.27 -3.75 -5.23
C GLY A 65 4.28 -4.74 -5.79
N ALA A 66 4.07 -6.03 -5.51
CA ALA A 66 4.83 -7.14 -6.04
C ALA A 66 3.95 -8.40 -6.08
N VAL A 67 4.28 -9.32 -6.98
CA VAL A 67 3.70 -10.68 -7.00
C VAL A 67 4.85 -11.67 -7.08
N GLY A 68 4.84 -12.65 -6.18
CA GLY A 68 5.83 -13.73 -6.12
C GLY A 68 5.16 -15.08 -6.37
N ARG A 69 5.81 -15.95 -7.15
CA ARG A 69 5.45 -17.37 -7.28
C ARG A 69 6.16 -18.14 -6.17
N VAL A 70 5.43 -19.00 -5.46
CA VAL A 70 6.04 -19.96 -4.55
C VAL A 70 6.55 -21.14 -5.38
N PRO A 71 7.85 -21.46 -5.36
CA PRO A 71 8.37 -22.61 -6.09
C PRO A 71 7.77 -23.89 -5.48
N PHE A 72 7.26 -24.77 -6.33
CA PHE A 72 6.87 -26.11 -5.93
C PHE A 72 8.14 -26.99 -5.87
N ALA A 73 8.35 -27.66 -4.75
CA ALA A 73 9.43 -28.64 -4.57
C ALA A 73 9.13 -29.95 -5.30
#